data_AF-A0A961TPV7-F1
#
_entry.id   AF-A0A961TPV7-F1
#
_cell.length_a   1.000
_cell.length_b   1.000
_cell.length_c   1.000
_cell.angle_alpha   90.00
_cell.angle_beta   90.00
_cell.angle_gamma   90.00
#
_symmetry.space_group_name_H-M   'P 1'
#
loop_
_entity.id
_entity.type
_entity.pdbx_description
1 polymer ?
#
loop_
_entity_poly.entity_id
_entity_poly.type
_entity_poly.pdbx_seq_one_letter_code
_entity_poly.pdbx_strand_id
1 'polypeptide(L)'
;MIQKNWQELIKPNKLEIVSSSPTKAVIVAEPLERGFGLTLGNALRRVLLSSLQGAAVMAVQIDGVLHEFSSIPGVREDVTDMVLNIKEIALSMQSDTPKRMVIRKEGPGVVTAADVQTVGDVEILNPDLVLCTLDEGAEIRMELTVGTGKGYVPADRNRAEDAPIGLIPVDSLYSPVRKVSYKIDNTREGQYLDYDKLTMTVETDGSISPEDAVAYAARILQDQ
;
A
#
# COMPACT_ATOMS: atom_id res chain seq x y z
N MET A 1 28.76 -32.14 14.31
CA MET A 1 27.70 -32.97 13.70
C MET A 1 26.38 -32.22 13.60
N ILE A 2 25.90 -31.57 14.68
CA ILE A 2 24.63 -30.81 14.69
C ILE A 2 24.63 -29.60 13.74
N GLN A 3 25.75 -28.89 13.59
CA GLN A 3 25.86 -27.70 12.71
C GLN A 3 25.64 -28.01 11.21
N LYS A 4 25.83 -29.25 10.76
CA LYS A 4 25.60 -29.65 9.35
C LYS A 4 24.13 -29.55 8.94
N ASN A 5 23.21 -29.66 9.91
CA ASN A 5 21.76 -29.70 9.66
C ASN A 5 21.20 -28.41 9.02
N TRP A 6 21.90 -27.28 9.11
CA TRP A 6 21.47 -26.01 8.50
C TRP A 6 22.58 -25.27 7.73
N GLN A 7 23.82 -25.77 7.76
CA GLN A 7 24.95 -25.19 7.03
C GLN A 7 25.20 -25.83 5.66
N GLU A 8 24.67 -27.04 5.41
CA GLU A 8 24.83 -27.75 4.12
C GLU A 8 23.67 -27.53 3.13
N LEU A 9 22.63 -26.78 3.52
CA LEU A 9 21.51 -26.44 2.63
C LEU A 9 21.96 -25.46 1.55
N ILE A 10 21.57 -25.73 0.30
CA ILE A 10 21.78 -24.81 -0.80
C ILE A 10 21.00 -23.53 -0.58
N LYS A 11 21.69 -22.41 -0.76
CA LYS A 11 21.12 -21.06 -0.73
C LYS A 11 21.26 -20.44 -2.11
N PRO A 12 20.26 -19.66 -2.56
CA PRO A 12 20.39 -18.94 -3.80
C PRO A 12 21.50 -17.89 -3.66
N ASN A 13 22.43 -17.87 -4.60
CA ASN A 13 23.60 -16.98 -4.54
C ASN A 13 23.24 -15.52 -4.82
N LYS A 14 22.20 -15.29 -5.63
CA LYS A 14 21.71 -13.96 -5.99
C LYS A 14 20.23 -14.05 -6.36
N LEU A 15 19.47 -13.01 -6.05
CA LEU A 15 18.14 -12.80 -6.59
C LEU A 15 18.25 -12.23 -8.01
N GLU A 16 17.58 -12.86 -8.96
CA GLU A 16 17.46 -12.35 -10.33
C GLU A 16 16.19 -11.50 -10.45
N ILE A 17 16.32 -10.28 -10.96
CA ILE A 17 15.18 -9.41 -11.27
C ILE A 17 14.93 -9.53 -12.76
N VAL A 18 13.87 -10.27 -13.12
CA VAL A 18 13.52 -10.59 -14.51
C VAL A 18 12.87 -9.39 -15.21
N SER A 19 12.07 -8.64 -14.46
CA SER A 19 11.50 -7.38 -14.92
C SER A 19 11.25 -6.48 -13.71
N SER A 20 11.43 -5.18 -13.92
CA SER A 20 11.22 -4.15 -12.90
C SER A 20 10.65 -2.91 -13.56
N SER A 21 9.55 -2.42 -13.00
CA SER A 21 8.99 -1.08 -13.20
C SER A 21 8.88 -0.42 -11.82
N PRO A 22 8.60 0.90 -11.75
CA PRO A 22 8.51 1.59 -10.46
C PRO A 22 7.53 0.95 -9.46
N THR A 23 6.47 0.30 -9.96
CA THR A 23 5.41 -0.30 -9.15
C THR A 23 5.28 -1.80 -9.28
N LYS A 24 6.07 -2.47 -10.12
CA LYS A 24 5.96 -3.92 -10.33
C LYS A 24 7.28 -4.59 -10.64
N ALA A 25 7.61 -5.67 -9.95
CA ALA A 25 8.77 -6.49 -10.28
C ALA A 25 8.47 -7.99 -10.29
N VAL A 26 9.24 -8.72 -11.09
CA VAL A 26 9.31 -10.18 -11.09
C VAL A 26 10.69 -10.59 -10.61
N ILE A 27 10.74 -11.26 -9.45
CA ILE A 27 11.96 -11.66 -8.76
C ILE A 27 12.04 -13.18 -8.75
N VAL A 28 13.20 -13.72 -9.09
CA VAL A 28 13.49 -15.15 -9.12
C VAL A 28 14.56 -15.48 -8.09
N ALA A 29 14.29 -16.51 -7.30
CA ALA A 29 15.24 -17.12 -6.36
C ALA A 29 15.45 -18.59 -6.73
N GLU A 30 16.66 -18.91 -7.17
CA GLU A 30 17.11 -20.28 -7.45
C GLU A 30 18.64 -20.40 -7.29
N PRO A 31 19.16 -21.62 -7.06
CA PRO A 31 18.44 -22.83 -6.65
C PRO A 31 18.00 -22.79 -5.19
N LEU A 32 16.86 -23.41 -4.88
CA LEU A 32 16.36 -23.64 -3.53
C LEU A 32 16.21 -25.14 -3.27
N GLU A 33 16.46 -25.56 -2.04
CA GLU A 33 16.16 -26.92 -1.60
C GLU A 33 14.70 -27.28 -1.86
N ARG A 34 14.45 -28.54 -2.17
CA ARG A 34 13.10 -29.01 -2.49
C ARG A 34 12.13 -28.69 -1.34
N GLY A 35 11.01 -28.05 -1.66
CA GLY A 35 9.99 -27.61 -0.70
C GLY A 35 10.27 -26.27 -0.02
N PHE A 36 11.49 -25.73 -0.13
CA PHE A 36 11.78 -24.39 0.38
C PHE A 36 11.15 -23.29 -0.49
N GLY A 37 10.94 -23.53 -1.79
CA GLY A 37 10.25 -22.58 -2.67
C GLY A 37 8.84 -22.27 -2.14
N LEU A 38 8.10 -23.29 -1.71
CA LEU A 38 6.75 -23.13 -1.14
C LEU A 38 6.78 -22.45 0.23
N THR A 39 7.70 -22.86 1.09
CA THR A 39 7.84 -22.32 2.44
C THR A 39 8.17 -20.82 2.39
N LEU A 40 9.20 -20.45 1.63
CA LEU A 40 9.64 -19.07 1.47
C LEU A 40 8.60 -18.24 0.72
N GLY A 41 8.04 -18.75 -0.39
CA GLY A 41 7.02 -18.05 -1.17
C GLY A 41 5.79 -17.70 -0.34
N ASN A 42 5.28 -18.63 0.46
CA ASN A 42 4.16 -18.36 1.36
C ASN A 42 4.51 -17.39 2.49
N ALA A 43 5.66 -17.56 3.13
CA ALA A 43 6.09 -16.70 4.23
C ALA A 43 6.28 -15.25 3.76
N LEU A 44 7.06 -15.04 2.69
CA LEU A 44 7.29 -13.72 2.10
C LEU A 44 5.97 -13.08 1.65
N ARG A 45 5.09 -13.82 0.96
CA ARG A 45 3.78 -13.31 0.56
C ARG A 45 2.96 -12.78 1.74
N ARG A 46 2.97 -13.48 2.87
CA ARG A 46 2.24 -13.05 4.07
C ARG A 46 2.82 -11.76 4.65
N VAL A 47 4.14 -11.67 4.75
CA VAL A 47 4.84 -10.49 5.29
C VAL A 47 4.61 -9.28 4.38
N LEU A 48 4.79 -9.44 3.06
CA LEU A 48 4.59 -8.40 2.06
C LEU A 48 3.19 -7.78 2.15
N LEU A 49 2.14 -8.60 2.34
CA LEU A 49 0.75 -8.12 2.36
C LEU A 49 0.28 -7.56 3.71
N SER A 50 1.06 -7.68 4.79
CA SER A 50 0.56 -7.38 6.14
C SER A 50 1.49 -6.56 7.03
N SER A 51 2.80 -6.63 6.83
CA SER A 51 3.78 -6.22 7.83
C SER A 51 4.62 -5.01 7.42
N LEU A 52 4.56 -4.62 6.14
CA LEU A 52 5.24 -3.42 5.65
C LEU A 52 4.49 -2.17 6.13
N GLN A 53 5.27 -1.16 6.49
CA GLN A 53 4.76 0.14 6.91
C GLN A 53 4.49 0.99 5.68
N GLY A 54 3.37 1.71 5.70
CA GLY A 54 3.01 2.68 4.68
C GLY A 54 2.13 3.78 5.26
N ALA A 55 1.61 4.65 4.40
CA ALA A 55 0.79 5.79 4.78
C ALA A 55 -0.60 5.70 4.14
N ALA A 56 -1.63 6.15 4.87
CA ALA A 56 -3.00 6.12 4.39
C ALA A 56 -3.83 7.26 5.01
N VAL A 57 -4.94 7.59 4.35
CA VAL A 57 -5.97 8.46 4.92
C VAL A 57 -6.71 7.71 6.03
N MET A 58 -6.86 8.36 7.18
CA MET A 58 -7.53 7.84 8.37
C MET A 58 -8.95 8.39 8.52
N ALA A 59 -9.13 9.66 8.15
CA ALA A 59 -10.40 10.35 8.25
C ALA A 59 -10.46 11.51 7.25
N VAL A 60 -11.68 11.86 6.87
CA VAL A 60 -11.99 13.06 6.10
C VAL A 60 -13.02 13.90 6.85
N GLN A 61 -12.87 15.22 6.79
CA GLN A 61 -13.88 16.17 7.23
C GLN A 61 -14.18 17.12 6.08
N ILE A 62 -15.44 17.17 5.66
CA ILE A 62 -15.89 18.00 4.53
C ILE A 62 -16.76 19.12 5.07
N ASP A 63 -16.52 20.36 4.63
CA ASP A 63 -17.28 21.52 5.08
C ASP A 63 -18.77 21.35 4.71
N GLY A 64 -19.66 21.51 5.70
CA GLY A 64 -21.11 21.38 5.52
C GLY A 64 -21.65 19.94 5.52
N VAL A 65 -20.79 18.93 5.64
CA VAL A 65 -21.17 17.52 5.69
C VAL A 65 -21.09 16.99 7.12
N LEU A 66 -22.14 16.28 7.55
CA LEU A 66 -22.23 15.71 8.90
C LEU A 66 -21.93 14.21 8.95
N HIS A 67 -22.12 13.49 7.84
CA HIS A 67 -21.95 12.04 7.75
C HIS A 67 -21.73 11.59 6.30
N GLU A 68 -21.27 10.35 6.12
CA GLU A 68 -20.89 9.74 4.85
C GLU A 68 -22.05 9.51 3.84
N PHE A 69 -23.30 9.45 4.32
CA PHE A 69 -24.47 9.19 3.47
C PHE A 69 -25.13 10.45 2.89
N SER A 70 -24.45 11.60 2.93
CA SER A 70 -24.98 12.86 2.41
C SER A 70 -24.54 13.14 0.98
N SER A 71 -25.23 14.08 0.32
CA SER A 71 -24.82 14.64 -0.96
C SER A 71 -24.47 16.11 -0.77
N ILE A 72 -23.56 16.62 -1.60
CA ILE A 72 -23.15 18.02 -1.59
C ILE A 72 -23.73 18.70 -2.85
N PRO A 73 -24.51 19.78 -2.73
CA PRO A 73 -25.04 20.49 -3.89
C PRO A 73 -23.92 20.95 -4.84
N GLY A 74 -24.07 20.63 -6.13
CA GLY A 74 -23.07 20.98 -7.15
C GLY A 74 -21.84 20.08 -7.20
N VAL A 75 -21.82 18.98 -6.43
CA VAL A 75 -20.85 17.89 -6.58
C VAL A 75 -21.56 16.69 -7.19
N ARG A 76 -20.95 16.08 -8.21
CA ARG A 76 -21.56 14.98 -8.97
C ARG A 76 -21.64 13.67 -8.17
N GLU A 77 -20.57 13.36 -7.45
CA GLU A 77 -20.44 12.17 -6.60
C GLU A 77 -21.07 12.43 -5.22
N ASP A 78 -21.61 11.38 -4.59
CA ASP A 78 -22.01 11.49 -3.19
C ASP A 78 -20.81 11.36 -2.23
N VAL A 79 -21.01 11.65 -0.95
CA VAL A 79 -19.91 11.61 0.02
C VAL A 79 -19.36 10.18 0.19
N THR A 80 -20.16 9.14 -0.03
CA THR A 80 -19.69 7.75 0.07
C THR A 80 -18.74 7.43 -1.07
N ASP A 81 -19.09 7.78 -2.31
CA ASP A 81 -18.23 7.66 -3.48
C ASP A 81 -16.93 8.43 -3.31
N MET A 82 -17.01 9.67 -2.78
CA MET A 82 -15.83 10.46 -2.46
C MET A 82 -14.92 9.77 -1.44
N VAL A 83 -15.48 9.21 -0.37
CA VAL A 83 -14.72 8.47 0.66
C VAL A 83 -14.03 7.25 0.04
N LEU A 84 -14.70 6.54 -0.87
CA LEU A 84 -14.11 5.42 -1.61
C LEU A 84 -12.95 5.87 -2.51
N ASN A 85 -13.09 6.98 -3.23
CA ASN A 85 -12.02 7.53 -4.05
C ASN A 85 -10.84 8.00 -3.19
N ILE A 86 -11.10 8.67 -2.06
CA ILE A 86 -10.07 9.13 -1.12
C ILE A 86 -9.26 7.95 -0.54
N LYS A 87 -9.89 6.79 -0.35
CA LYS A 87 -9.23 5.56 0.09
C LYS A 87 -8.21 5.02 -0.93
N GLU A 88 -8.33 5.40 -2.20
CA GLU A 88 -7.39 5.02 -3.26
C GLU A 88 -6.17 5.96 -3.38
N ILE A 89 -6.13 7.07 -2.63
CA ILE A 89 -4.97 7.96 -2.63
C ILE A 89 -3.75 7.19 -2.11
N ALA A 90 -2.71 7.10 -2.95
CA ALA A 90 -1.42 6.52 -2.61
C ALA A 90 -0.52 7.61 -2.02
N LEU A 91 -0.05 7.39 -0.80
CA LEU A 91 0.69 8.36 -0.01
C LEU A 91 2.04 7.80 0.39
N SER A 92 3.06 8.66 0.39
CA SER A 92 4.31 8.45 1.10
C SER A 92 4.44 9.48 2.22
N MET A 93 4.81 9.03 3.42
CA MET A 93 5.03 9.91 4.58
C MET A 93 6.13 9.30 5.46
N GLN A 94 7.10 10.12 5.87
CA GLN A 94 8.25 9.71 6.70
C GLN A 94 8.11 10.17 8.16
N SER A 95 6.86 10.33 8.62
CA SER A 95 6.53 10.84 9.94
C SER A 95 5.69 9.84 10.73
N ASP A 96 5.97 9.72 12.02
CA ASP A 96 5.19 8.90 12.96
C ASP A 96 3.99 9.65 13.55
N THR A 97 3.85 10.95 13.25
CA THR A 97 2.74 11.78 13.74
C THR A 97 1.70 11.98 12.65
N PRO A 98 0.39 11.84 12.95
CA PRO A 98 -0.67 12.16 12.00
C PRO A 98 -0.59 13.60 11.49
N LYS A 99 -0.88 13.78 10.21
CA LYS A 99 -0.85 15.09 9.54
C LYS A 99 -2.19 15.40 8.91
N ARG A 100 -2.47 16.69 8.78
CA ARG A 100 -3.67 17.20 8.12
C ARG A 100 -3.30 17.87 6.82
N MET A 101 -4.00 17.48 5.76
CA MET A 101 -3.90 18.08 4.43
C MET A 101 -5.26 18.65 4.05
N VAL A 102 -5.26 19.64 3.16
CA VAL A 102 -6.48 20.34 2.77
C VAL A 102 -6.64 20.27 1.27
N ILE A 103 -7.86 20.00 0.81
CA ILE A 103 -8.26 20.17 -0.58
C ILE A 103 -9.22 21.36 -0.63
N ARG A 104 -8.97 22.29 -1.55
CA ARG A 104 -9.86 23.43 -1.85
C ARG A 104 -9.94 23.62 -3.35
N LYS A 105 -11.16 23.61 -3.88
CA LYS A 105 -11.41 23.83 -5.31
C LYS A 105 -12.76 24.49 -5.50
N GLU A 106 -12.81 25.44 -6.42
CA GLU A 106 -14.01 26.22 -6.76
C GLU A 106 -14.20 26.21 -8.28
N GLY A 107 -15.46 26.21 -8.71
CA GLY A 107 -15.85 26.28 -10.10
C GLY A 107 -15.92 24.92 -10.78
N PRO A 108 -16.38 24.89 -12.04
CA PRO A 108 -16.61 23.64 -12.75
C PRO A 108 -15.29 22.92 -13.04
N GLY A 109 -15.21 21.63 -12.72
CA GLY A 109 -14.02 20.84 -13.03
C GLY A 109 -13.84 19.59 -12.18
N VAL A 110 -12.84 18.80 -12.55
CA VAL A 110 -12.48 17.58 -11.85
C VAL A 110 -11.52 17.91 -10.71
N VAL A 111 -11.83 17.47 -9.50
CA VAL A 111 -10.95 17.50 -8.33
C VAL A 111 -10.12 16.22 -8.33
N THR A 112 -8.80 16.35 -8.36
CA THR A 112 -7.89 15.20 -8.35
C THR A 112 -7.01 15.20 -7.10
N ALA A 113 -6.30 14.11 -6.86
CA ALA A 113 -5.34 14.03 -5.75
C ALA A 113 -4.20 15.05 -5.88
N ALA A 114 -3.93 15.58 -7.08
CA ALA A 114 -3.00 16.69 -7.28
C ALA A 114 -3.45 18.01 -6.63
N ASP A 115 -4.76 18.19 -6.39
CA ASP A 115 -5.30 19.39 -5.73
C ASP A 115 -5.10 19.36 -4.20
N VAL A 116 -4.58 18.26 -3.66
CA VAL A 116 -4.27 18.12 -2.22
C VAL A 116 -3.10 19.02 -1.86
N GLN A 117 -3.33 19.95 -0.93
CA GLN A 117 -2.27 20.76 -0.33
C GLN A 117 -1.52 19.91 0.68
N THR A 118 -0.41 19.34 0.24
CA THR A 118 0.46 18.52 1.09
C THR A 118 1.25 19.39 2.08
N VAL A 119 1.68 18.76 3.17
CA VAL A 119 2.44 19.43 4.24
C VAL A 119 3.68 18.62 4.62
N GLY A 120 4.82 19.29 4.71
CA GLY A 120 6.07 18.68 5.17
C GLY A 120 6.60 17.61 4.21
N ASP A 121 6.60 16.36 4.68
CA ASP A 121 7.17 15.17 4.04
C ASP A 121 6.10 14.22 3.46
N VAL A 122 4.87 14.72 3.26
CA VAL A 122 3.79 13.95 2.62
C VAL A 122 3.83 14.15 1.12
N GLU A 123 3.87 13.04 0.39
CA GLU A 123 3.87 13.00 -1.07
C GLU A 123 2.67 12.20 -1.59
N ILE A 124 2.01 12.74 -2.62
CA ILE A 124 0.92 12.08 -3.35
C ILE A 124 1.53 11.36 -4.55
N LEU A 125 1.33 10.05 -4.64
CA LEU A 125 1.99 9.20 -5.62
C LEU A 125 1.15 8.96 -6.88
N ASN A 126 -0.17 9.19 -6.79
CA ASN A 126 -1.12 9.07 -7.89
C ASN A 126 -1.91 10.38 -8.10
N PRO A 127 -1.26 11.47 -8.56
CA PRO A 127 -1.86 12.80 -8.67
C PRO A 127 -3.07 12.87 -9.61
N ASP A 128 -3.14 11.96 -10.59
CA ASP A 128 -4.21 11.91 -11.59
C ASP A 128 -5.51 11.25 -11.06
N LEU A 129 -5.49 10.71 -9.83
CA LEU A 129 -6.66 10.07 -9.23
C LEU A 129 -7.78 11.10 -9.06
N VAL A 130 -8.93 10.83 -9.66
CA VAL A 130 -10.14 11.66 -9.52
C VAL A 130 -10.80 11.40 -8.19
N LEU A 131 -11.07 12.46 -7.44
CA LEU A 131 -11.76 12.41 -6.15
C LEU A 131 -13.25 12.74 -6.30
N CYS A 132 -13.56 13.80 -7.04
CA CYS A 132 -14.93 14.21 -7.38
C CYS A 132 -14.95 15.21 -8.55
N THR A 133 -16.14 15.58 -9.01
CA THR A 133 -16.40 16.53 -10.08
C THR A 133 -17.35 17.63 -9.58
N LEU A 134 -16.97 18.88 -9.81
CA LEU A 134 -17.73 20.07 -9.44
C LEU A 134 -18.47 20.65 -10.65
N ASP A 135 -19.69 21.11 -10.41
CA ASP A 135 -20.49 21.89 -11.34
C ASP A 135 -20.16 23.39 -11.26
N GLU A 136 -20.78 24.18 -12.15
CA GLU A 136 -20.59 25.63 -12.18
C GLU A 136 -21.09 26.30 -10.89
N GLY A 137 -20.22 27.08 -10.25
CA GLY A 137 -20.52 27.77 -8.99
C GLY A 137 -20.45 26.89 -7.73
N ALA A 138 -20.02 25.63 -7.84
CA ALA A 138 -19.77 24.77 -6.70
C ALA A 138 -18.38 25.02 -6.10
N GLU A 139 -18.27 24.88 -4.78
CA GLU A 139 -17.01 24.89 -4.04
C GLU A 139 -16.93 23.64 -3.18
N ILE A 140 -15.74 23.06 -3.07
CA ILE A 140 -15.47 22.02 -2.10
C ILE A 140 -14.25 22.34 -1.26
N ARG A 141 -14.42 22.17 0.04
CA ARG A 141 -13.33 22.22 1.01
C ARG A 141 -13.41 21.00 1.91
N MET A 142 -12.31 20.26 1.97
CA MET A 142 -12.18 19.11 2.87
C MET A 142 -10.79 19.02 3.47
N GLU A 143 -10.71 18.44 4.66
CA GLU A 143 -9.50 18.15 5.40
C GLU A 143 -9.31 16.63 5.46
N LEU A 144 -8.13 16.16 5.07
CA LEU A 144 -7.71 14.76 5.13
C LEU A 144 -6.75 14.59 6.29
N THR A 145 -7.06 13.68 7.21
CA THR A 145 -6.11 13.24 8.24
C THR A 145 -5.40 12.00 7.74
N VAL A 146 -4.06 12.06 7.63
CA VAL A 146 -3.21 10.96 7.19
C VAL A 146 -2.30 10.48 8.32
N GLY A 147 -2.04 9.18 8.34
CA GLY A 147 -1.17 8.53 9.32
C GLY A 147 -0.24 7.51 8.65
N THR A 148 0.75 7.04 9.41
CA THR A 148 1.52 5.84 9.08
C THR A 148 1.01 4.65 9.87
N GLY A 149 1.13 3.46 9.31
CA GLY A 149 0.62 2.23 9.92
C GLY A 149 1.03 0.99 9.16
N LYS A 150 0.42 -0.15 9.51
CA LYS A 150 0.68 -1.45 8.87
C LYS A 150 -0.62 -2.15 8.53
N GLY A 151 -0.63 -2.85 7.40
CA GLY A 151 -1.76 -3.67 6.98
C GLY A 151 -3.04 -2.85 6.76
N TYR A 152 -4.14 -3.30 7.38
CA TYR A 152 -5.46 -2.72 7.23
C TYR A 152 -6.02 -2.33 8.60
N VAL A 153 -6.55 -1.11 8.70
CA VAL A 153 -7.28 -0.64 9.88
C VAL A 153 -8.68 -0.21 9.45
N PRO A 154 -9.75 -0.84 9.98
CA PRO A 154 -11.12 -0.46 9.64
C PRO A 154 -11.47 0.92 10.21
N ALA A 155 -12.39 1.61 9.54
CA ALA A 155 -12.85 2.96 9.91
C ALA A 155 -13.25 3.09 11.40
N ASP A 156 -13.93 2.09 11.97
CA ASP A 156 -14.36 2.10 13.37
C ASP A 156 -13.20 2.29 14.37
N ARG A 157 -11.99 1.83 14.02
CA ARG A 157 -10.79 2.00 14.87
C ARG A 157 -10.10 3.36 14.68
N ASN A 158 -10.43 4.09 13.62
CA ASN A 158 -9.92 5.43 13.36
C ASN A 158 -10.78 6.52 14.02
N ARG A 159 -11.97 6.17 14.51
CA ARG A 159 -12.86 7.10 15.23
C ARG A 159 -12.45 7.17 16.71
N ALA A 160 -11.93 8.32 17.13
CA ALA A 160 -11.73 8.61 18.55
C ALA A 160 -13.08 8.80 19.27
N GLU A 161 -13.13 8.52 20.58
CA GLU A 161 -14.36 8.70 21.39
C GLU A 161 -14.83 10.17 21.43
N ASP A 162 -13.90 11.11 21.28
CA ASP A 162 -14.10 12.56 21.25
C ASP A 162 -14.08 13.15 19.84
N ALA A 163 -14.28 12.32 18.80
CA ALA A 163 -14.29 12.76 17.42
C ALA A 163 -15.31 13.90 17.19
N PRO A 164 -14.92 15.00 16.52
CA PRO A 164 -15.83 16.09 16.24
C PRO A 164 -16.93 15.66 15.26
N ILE A 165 -18.06 16.35 15.33
CA ILE A 165 -19.16 16.15 14.37
C ILE A 165 -18.65 16.44 12.96
N GLY A 166 -19.03 15.60 11.99
CA GLY A 166 -18.59 15.70 10.60
C GLY A 166 -17.24 15.02 10.30
N LEU A 167 -16.56 14.45 11.30
CA LEU A 167 -15.42 13.57 11.05
C LEU A 167 -15.90 12.22 10.52
N ILE A 168 -15.59 11.94 9.26
CA ILE A 168 -15.91 10.68 8.61
C ILE A 168 -14.65 9.80 8.65
N PRO A 169 -14.64 8.73 9.46
CA PRO A 169 -13.51 7.81 9.47
C PRO A 169 -13.46 7.01 8.17
N VAL A 170 -12.26 6.74 7.69
CA VAL A 170 -12.01 5.99 6.46
C VAL A 170 -11.24 4.72 6.82
N ASP A 171 -11.49 3.63 6.10
CA ASP A 171 -10.65 2.45 6.24
C ASP A 171 -9.23 2.75 5.72
N SER A 172 -8.23 2.59 6.58
CA SER A 172 -6.85 2.86 6.24
C SER A 172 -6.17 1.61 5.66
N LEU A 173 -5.83 1.68 4.38
CA LEU A 173 -5.02 0.69 3.67
C LEU A 173 -3.54 1.13 3.70
N TYR A 174 -2.82 0.75 4.76
CA TYR A 174 -1.41 1.12 4.92
C TYR A 174 -0.45 0.23 4.12
N SER A 175 -0.88 -0.96 3.68
CA SER A 175 0.00 -1.87 2.95
C SER A 175 0.44 -1.26 1.63
N PRO A 176 1.74 -0.98 1.44
CA PRO A 176 2.25 -0.42 0.19
C PRO A 176 2.25 -1.46 -0.94
N VAL A 177 2.09 -2.75 -0.61
CA VAL A 177 1.98 -3.85 -1.56
C VAL A 177 0.51 -4.12 -1.84
N ARG A 178 0.12 -4.00 -3.12
CA ARG A 178 -1.24 -4.23 -3.63
C ARG A 178 -1.46 -5.69 -3.99
N LYS A 179 -0.45 -6.34 -4.59
CA LYS A 179 -0.58 -7.72 -5.07
C LYS A 179 0.72 -8.48 -4.99
N VAL A 180 0.61 -9.74 -4.56
CA VAL A 180 1.71 -10.71 -4.60
C VAL A 180 1.19 -12.04 -5.12
N SER A 181 1.84 -12.53 -6.17
CA SER A 181 1.68 -13.90 -6.67
C SER A 181 3.04 -14.55 -6.75
N TYR A 182 3.12 -15.85 -6.52
CA TYR A 182 4.35 -16.60 -6.72
C TYR A 182 4.05 -17.92 -7.43
N LYS A 183 5.07 -18.45 -8.10
CA LYS A 183 5.09 -19.74 -8.76
C LYS A 183 6.35 -20.49 -8.35
N ILE A 184 6.22 -21.80 -8.22
CA ILE A 184 7.33 -22.70 -7.96
C ILE A 184 7.48 -23.58 -9.18
N ASP A 185 8.68 -23.61 -9.74
CA ASP A 185 9.07 -24.48 -10.84
C ASP A 185 10.25 -25.35 -10.39
N ASN A 186 10.48 -26.48 -11.05
CA ASN A 186 11.67 -27.27 -10.81
C ASN A 186 12.86 -26.65 -11.55
N THR A 187 14.03 -26.65 -10.94
CA THR A 187 15.29 -26.19 -11.54
C THR A 187 16.39 -27.22 -11.38
N ARG A 188 17.38 -27.15 -12.27
CA ARG A 188 18.49 -28.10 -12.33
C ARG A 188 19.77 -27.41 -11.88
N GLU A 189 20.42 -27.99 -10.89
CA GLU A 189 21.75 -27.57 -10.44
C GLU A 189 22.71 -28.75 -10.57
N GLY A 190 23.59 -28.69 -11.58
CA GLY A 190 24.53 -29.78 -11.88
C GLY A 190 23.85 -31.10 -12.26
N GLN A 191 23.98 -32.11 -11.40
CA GLN A 191 23.43 -33.46 -11.62
C GLN A 191 22.02 -33.66 -11.03
N TYR A 192 21.56 -32.76 -10.16
CA TYR A 192 20.27 -32.87 -9.48
C TYR A 192 19.20 -32.01 -10.19
N LEU A 193 17.97 -32.53 -10.26
CA LEU A 193 16.86 -32.00 -11.07
C LEU A 193 15.65 -31.56 -10.22
N ASP A 194 15.73 -31.71 -8.91
CA ASP A 194 14.60 -31.56 -7.98
C ASP A 194 14.71 -30.37 -7.02
N TYR A 195 15.54 -29.38 -7.37
CA TYR A 195 15.57 -28.09 -6.68
C TYR A 195 14.37 -27.23 -7.10
N ASP A 196 13.97 -26.32 -6.21
CA ASP A 196 12.90 -25.37 -6.47
C ASP A 196 13.48 -24.06 -7.06
N LYS A 197 12.72 -23.48 -7.99
CA LYS A 197 12.83 -22.09 -8.45
C LYS A 197 11.59 -21.34 -8.01
N LEU A 198 11.77 -20.33 -7.16
CA LEU A 198 10.69 -19.46 -6.73
C LEU A 198 10.66 -18.21 -7.62
N THR A 199 9.57 -18.03 -8.37
CA THR A 199 9.31 -16.79 -9.13
C THR A 199 8.20 -16.01 -8.44
N MET A 200 8.48 -14.81 -7.98
CA MET A 200 7.53 -13.95 -7.28
C MET A 200 7.27 -12.67 -8.08
N THR A 201 6.00 -12.34 -8.28
CA THR A 201 5.56 -11.07 -8.86
C THR A 201 4.96 -10.21 -7.77
N VAL A 202 5.52 -9.02 -7.57
CA VAL A 202 5.12 -8.06 -6.54
C VAL A 202 4.67 -6.77 -7.23
N GLU A 203 3.54 -6.24 -6.80
CA GLU A 203 2.96 -4.98 -7.27
C GLU A 203 2.73 -4.05 -6.07
N THR A 204 3.27 -2.84 -6.14
CA THR A 204 3.24 -1.80 -5.11
C THR A 204 2.42 -0.60 -5.58
N ASP A 205 2.06 0.29 -4.65
CA ASP A 205 1.43 1.58 -4.96
C ASP A 205 2.41 2.70 -5.29
N GLY A 206 3.71 2.37 -5.41
CA GLY A 206 4.78 3.31 -5.70
C GLY A 206 5.42 3.95 -4.47
N SER A 207 4.89 3.74 -3.26
CA SER A 207 5.50 4.29 -2.02
C SER A 207 6.80 3.58 -1.64
N ILE A 208 6.98 2.36 -2.16
CA ILE A 208 8.17 1.54 -2.02
C ILE A 208 8.44 0.82 -3.34
N SER A 209 9.71 0.67 -3.69
CA SER A 209 10.07 -0.17 -4.83
C SER A 209 9.71 -1.64 -4.52
N PRO A 210 9.24 -2.41 -5.52
CA PRO A 210 8.96 -3.83 -5.31
C PRO A 210 10.17 -4.63 -4.80
N GLU A 211 11.39 -4.22 -5.17
CA GLU A 211 12.64 -4.83 -4.75
C GLU A 211 12.91 -4.59 -3.26
N ASP A 212 12.77 -3.35 -2.79
CA ASP A 212 12.91 -3.00 -1.38
C ASP A 212 11.82 -3.65 -0.53
N ALA A 213 10.59 -3.74 -1.05
CA ALA A 213 9.50 -4.44 -0.37
C ALA A 213 9.86 -5.90 -0.06
N VAL A 214 10.47 -6.61 -1.02
CA VAL A 214 10.93 -7.99 -0.84
C VAL A 214 12.12 -8.07 0.12
N ALA A 215 13.07 -7.13 0.03
CA ALA A 215 14.20 -7.07 0.94
C ALA A 215 13.75 -6.87 2.39
N TYR A 216 12.83 -5.93 2.64
CA TYR A 216 12.25 -5.70 3.97
C TYR A 216 11.43 -6.90 4.44
N ALA A 217 10.64 -7.53 3.58
CA ALA A 217 9.89 -8.72 3.95
C ALA A 217 10.81 -9.88 4.34
N ALA A 218 11.92 -10.10 3.62
CA ALA A 218 12.91 -11.10 3.96
C ALA A 218 13.60 -10.79 5.29
N ARG A 219 13.93 -9.51 5.53
CA ARG A 219 14.52 -9.07 6.80
C ARG A 219 13.59 -9.29 7.99
N ILE A 220 12.30 -8.91 7.85
CA ILE A 220 11.28 -9.13 8.89
C ILE A 220 11.15 -10.63 9.20
N LEU A 221 11.13 -11.47 8.16
CA LEU A 221 11.03 -12.92 8.33
C LEU A 221 12.26 -13.52 9.02
N GLN A 222 13.45 -12.96 8.80
CA GLN A 222 14.69 -13.39 9.45
C GLN A 222 14.76 -12.96 10.93
N ASP A 223 14.19 -11.80 11.27
CA ASP A 223 14.22 -11.26 12.63
C ASP A 223 13.15 -11.88 13.56
N GLN A 224 12.18 -12.64 13.03
CA GLN A 224 11.19 -13.43 13.78
C GLN A 224 11.70 -14.86 14.05
#